data_AF-A0A366KJP5-F1
#
_entry.id   AF-A0A366KJP5-F1
#
_cell.length_a   1.000
_cell.length_b   1.000
_cell.length_c   1.000
_cell.angle_alpha   90.00
_cell.angle_beta   90.00
_cell.angle_gamma   90.00
#
_symmetry.space_group_name_H-M   'P 1'
#
loop_
_entity.id
_entity.type
_entity.pdbx_description
1 polymer ?
#
loop_
_entity_poly.entity_id
_entity_poly.type
_entity_poly.pdbx_seq_one_letter_code
_entity_poly.pdbx_strand_id
1 'polypeptide(L)'
;MKNLQLILTNPCAQQWSGIEQPEGKHHCSKCQKNIIDLTSKSDTELADFFKHKSANVCARLLASQMNRELILPPAKISWQWLMPIALAVLAISPAQAQKIKPAVVKGI
;
A
#
# COMPACT_ATOMS: atom_id res chain seq x y z
N MET A 1 6.80 12.79 -7.09
CA MET A 1 6.67 11.91 -5.90
C MET A 1 5.53 12.47 -5.07
N LYS A 2 4.61 11.64 -4.56
CA LYS A 2 3.53 12.14 -3.70
C LYS A 2 4.11 12.41 -2.32
N ASN A 3 4.20 13.68 -1.94
CA ASN A 3 4.61 14.05 -0.59
C ASN A 3 3.40 13.95 0.33
N LEU A 4 3.52 13.11 1.35
CA LEU A 4 2.53 12.95 2.40
C LEU A 4 3.06 13.59 3.67
N GLN A 5 2.26 14.47 4.28
CA GLN A 5 2.61 15.16 5.52
C GLN A 5 1.48 14.99 6.52
N LEU A 6 1.82 14.76 7.79
CA LEU A 6 0.84 14.73 8.87
C LEU A 6 0.77 16.12 9.51
N ILE A 7 -0.38 16.77 9.35
CA ILE A 7 -0.69 18.08 9.93
C ILE A 7 -1.72 17.89 11.04
N LEU A 8 -1.41 18.40 12.22
CA LEU A 8 -2.31 18.35 13.36
C LEU A 8 -3.33 19.49 13.25
N THR A 9 -4.54 19.16 12.79
CA THR A 9 -5.62 20.16 12.63
C THR A 9 -6.33 20.48 13.95
N ASN A 10 -6.47 19.50 14.84
CA ASN A 10 -7.18 19.67 16.11
C ASN A 10 -6.37 19.07 17.27
N PRO A 11 -5.48 19.85 17.91
CA PRO A 11 -4.65 19.35 19.00
C PRO A 11 -5.49 18.97 20.22
N CYS A 12 -5.30 17.75 20.71
CA CYS A 12 -5.90 17.29 21.95
C CYS A 12 -4.97 17.63 23.13
N ALA A 13 -5.32 18.65 23.91
CA ALA A 13 -4.54 19.09 25.07
C ALA A 13 -4.73 18.20 26.33
N GLN A 14 -5.23 16.98 26.18
CA GLN A 14 -5.49 16.10 27.31
C GLN A 14 -4.19 15.39 27.72
N GLN A 15 -3.82 15.48 28.99
CA GLN A 15 -2.60 14.88 29.52
C GLN A 15 -2.69 13.35 29.47
N TRP A 16 -1.66 12.70 28.95
CA TRP A 16 -1.67 11.23 28.79
C TRP A 16 -1.85 10.48 30.12
N SER A 17 -1.27 11.00 31.20
CA SER A 17 -1.32 10.42 32.54
C SER A 17 -2.72 10.37 33.15
N GLY A 18 -3.67 11.15 32.64
CA GLY A 18 -5.06 11.20 33.12
C GLY A 18 -6.05 10.44 32.25
N ILE A 19 -5.58 9.64 31.28
CA ILE A 19 -6.48 8.87 30.41
C ILE A 19 -6.85 7.56 31.08
N GLU A 20 -8.13 7.42 31.37
CA GLU A 20 -8.73 6.18 31.83
C GLU A 20 -8.56 5.08 30.78
N GLN A 21 -8.41 3.84 31.25
CA GLN A 21 -8.40 2.64 30.42
C GLN A 21 -9.71 1.87 30.60
N PRO A 22 -10.87 2.38 30.15
CA PRO A 22 -12.05 1.52 30.06
C PRO A 22 -11.69 0.32 29.18
N GLU A 23 -11.83 -0.88 29.73
CA GLU A 23 -11.65 -2.14 28.99
C GLU A 23 -10.24 -2.30 28.36
N GLY A 24 -9.22 -1.68 28.97
CA GLY A 24 -7.82 -1.80 28.53
C GLY A 24 -7.48 -0.95 27.30
N LYS A 25 -8.34 -0.02 26.89
CA LYS A 25 -8.07 0.92 25.79
C LYS A 25 -8.09 2.34 26.33
N HIS A 26 -7.07 3.13 25.97
CA HIS A 26 -7.01 4.55 26.32
C HIS A 26 -8.17 5.30 25.65
N HIS A 27 -9.07 5.90 26.44
CA HIS A 27 -10.20 6.69 25.92
C HIS A 27 -10.01 8.19 26.18
N CYS A 28 -10.09 9.01 25.13
CA CYS A 28 -10.03 10.46 25.26
C CYS A 28 -11.43 11.04 25.48
N SER A 29 -11.72 11.50 26.70
CA SER A 29 -13.00 12.14 27.04
C SER A 29 -13.28 13.43 26.23
N LYS A 30 -12.26 14.22 25.89
CA LYS A 30 -12.42 15.43 25.07
C LYS A 30 -12.77 15.11 23.62
N CYS A 31 -12.12 14.10 23.04
CA CYS A 31 -12.40 13.67 21.67
C CYS A 31 -13.57 12.68 21.58
N GLN A 32 -14.04 12.16 22.72
CA GLN A 32 -15.01 11.06 22.86
C GLN A 32 -14.65 9.86 21.97
N LYS A 33 -13.36 9.54 21.90
CA LYS A 33 -12.79 8.53 20.99
C LYS A 33 -11.68 7.76 21.69
N ASN A 34 -11.52 6.51 21.28
CA ASN A 34 -10.39 5.70 21.69
C ASN A 34 -9.11 6.23 21.03
N ILE A 35 -8.07 6.38 21.83
CA ILE A 35 -6.78 6.87 21.39
C ILE A 35 -5.99 5.71 20.80
N ILE A 36 -5.47 5.93 19.61
CA ILE A 36 -4.61 4.99 18.92
C ILE A 36 -3.18 5.44 19.12
N ASP A 37 -2.35 4.59 19.76
CA ASP A 37 -0.93 4.89 19.92
C ASP A 37 -0.18 4.59 18.62
N LEU A 38 0.38 5.64 18.01
CA LEU A 38 1.17 5.57 16.80
C LEU A 38 2.63 5.99 17.04
N THR A 39 3.06 6.17 18.30
CA THR A 39 4.41 6.69 18.59
C THR A 39 5.53 5.76 18.15
N SER A 40 5.26 4.45 18.05
CA SER A 40 6.22 3.44 17.59
C SER A 40 6.14 3.15 16.09
N LYS A 41 5.28 3.84 15.34
CA LYS A 41 5.05 3.57 13.92
C LYS A 41 6.06 4.28 13.02
N SER A 42 6.51 3.54 12.02
CA SER A 42 7.33 4.06 10.91
C SER A 42 6.50 4.91 9.94
N ASP A 43 7.18 5.68 9.08
CA ASP A 43 6.53 6.53 8.07
C ASP A 43 5.64 5.73 7.12
N THR A 44 6.08 4.54 6.71
CA THR A 44 5.29 3.61 5.90
C THR A 44 4.01 3.19 6.61
N GLU A 45 4.11 2.79 7.88
CA GLU A 45 2.94 2.36 8.66
C GLU A 45 1.99 3.52 8.95
N LEU A 46 2.52 4.71 9.21
CA LEU A 46 1.72 5.92 9.36
C LEU A 46 0.96 6.24 8.08
N ALA A 47 1.65 6.20 6.94
CA ALA A 47 1.04 6.44 5.63
C ALA A 47 -0.06 5.43 5.32
N ASP A 48 0.19 4.14 5.52
CA ASP A 48 -0.81 3.10 5.32
C ASP A 48 -1.99 3.23 6.28
N PHE A 49 -1.74 3.61 7.54
CA PHE A 49 -2.78 3.85 8.52
C PHE A 49 -3.72 4.99 8.10
N PHE A 50 -3.18 6.10 7.62
CA PHE A 50 -3.99 7.26 7.23
C PHE A 50 -4.55 7.19 5.80
N LYS A 51 -3.97 6.38 4.91
CA LYS A 51 -4.38 6.25 3.50
C LYS A 51 -5.85 5.82 3.33
N HIS A 52 -6.36 5.00 4.23
CA HIS A 52 -7.71 4.43 4.15
C HIS A 52 -8.67 5.03 5.19
N LYS A 53 -8.25 6.01 5.98
CA LYS A 53 -9.09 6.64 7.01
C LYS A 53 -9.78 7.88 6.45
N SER A 54 -11.08 7.77 6.24
CA SER A 54 -11.96 8.91 5.92
C SER A 54 -12.51 9.63 7.16
N ALA A 55 -12.45 8.99 8.33
CA ALA A 55 -13.00 9.52 9.57
C ALA A 55 -11.92 10.15 10.47
N ASN A 56 -12.31 11.19 11.21
CA ASN A 56 -11.47 11.82 12.22
C ASN A 56 -11.11 10.82 13.34
N VAL A 57 -9.82 10.61 13.60
CA VAL A 57 -9.31 9.73 14.66
C VAL A 57 -8.66 10.54 15.79
N CYS A 58 -8.66 10.00 17.01
CA CYS A 58 -7.82 10.48 18.09
C CYS A 58 -6.57 9.59 18.14
N ALA A 59 -5.39 10.16 17.91
CA ALA A 59 -4.15 9.41 17.86
C ALA A 59 -3.05 10.11 18.64
N ARG A 60 -2.15 9.31 19.24
CA ARG A 60 -0.95 9.78 19.91
C ARG A 60 0.22 9.69 18.92
N LEU A 61 0.84 10.84 18.64
CA LEU A 61 1.97 10.97 17.73
C LEU A 61 3.11 11.71 18.43
N LEU A 62 4.34 11.44 18.03
CA LEU A 62 5.51 12.20 18.45
C LEU A 62 5.58 13.53 17.68
N ALA A 63 6.16 14.56 18.30
CA ALA A 63 6.44 15.82 17.61
C ALA A 63 7.33 15.62 16.37
N SER A 64 8.30 14.70 16.46
CA SER A 64 9.15 14.30 15.33
C SER A 64 8.40 13.60 14.20
N GLN A 65 7.19 13.09 14.43
CA GLN A 65 6.37 12.44 13.42
C GLN A 65 5.46 13.43 12.64
N MET A 66 5.37 14.69 13.08
CA MET A 66 4.45 15.69 12.52
C MET A 66 5.18 16.78 11.72
N ASN A 67 4.45 17.53 10.89
CA ASN A 67 4.94 18.70 10.16
C ASN A 67 6.23 18.44 9.33
N ARG A 68 6.39 17.22 8.85
CA ARG A 68 7.48 16.81 7.96
C ARG A 68 6.96 15.88 6.88
N GLU A 69 7.74 15.75 5.81
CA GLU A 69 7.48 14.78 4.75
C GLU A 69 7.75 13.37 5.24
N LEU A 70 6.76 12.49 5.08
CA LEU A 70 6.88 11.07 5.35
C LEU A 70 7.66 10.40 4.22
N ILE A 71 8.64 9.57 4.57
CA ILE A 71 9.40 8.78 3.61
C ILE A 71 8.58 7.55 3.24
N LEU A 72 8.01 7.56 2.03
CA LEU A 72 7.21 6.45 1.52
C LEU A 72 8.07 5.46 0.72
N PRO A 73 7.85 4.14 0.85
CA PRO A 73 8.48 3.18 -0.02
C PRO A 73 8.01 3.37 -1.47
N PRO A 74 8.86 3.07 -2.46
CA PRO A 74 8.46 3.13 -3.86
C PRO A 74 7.27 2.19 -4.11
N ALA A 75 6.37 2.60 -5.01
CA ALA A 75 5.20 1.80 -5.35
C ALA A 75 5.65 0.45 -5.94
N LYS A 76 5.17 -0.65 -5.34
CA LYS A 76 5.40 -1.99 -5.87
C LYS A 76 4.64 -2.16 -7.19
N ILE A 77 5.38 -2.32 -8.29
CA ILE A 77 4.81 -2.68 -9.59
C ILE A 77 4.38 -4.14 -9.55
N SER A 78 3.10 -4.41 -9.81
CA SER A 78 2.60 -5.78 -9.91
C SER A 78 3.10 -6.42 -11.20
N TRP A 79 3.85 -7.51 -11.08
CA TRP A 79 4.37 -8.28 -12.21
C TRP A 79 3.26 -8.81 -13.13
N GLN A 80 2.03 -8.94 -12.61
CA GLN A 80 0.83 -9.30 -13.38
C GLN A 80 0.52 -8.32 -14.52
N TRP A 81 0.97 -7.06 -14.42
CA TRP A 81 0.80 -6.06 -15.46
C TRP A 81 1.82 -6.18 -16.61
N LEU A 82 2.85 -7.03 -16.46
CA LEU A 82 3.83 -7.33 -17.51
C LEU A 82 3.49 -8.59 -18.33
N MET A 83 2.49 -9.38 -17.92
CA MET A 83 2.08 -10.61 -18.62
C MET A 83 1.56 -10.44 -20.07
N PRO A 84 0.88 -9.35 -20.50
CA PRO A 84 0.33 -9.30 -21.86
C PRO A 84 1.40 -9.15 -22.96
N ILE A 85 2.63 -8.76 -22.61
CA ILE A 85 3.73 -8.60 -23.59
C ILE A 85 4.26 -9.97 -24.04
N ALA A 86 4.29 -10.98 -23.15
CA ALA A 86 4.83 -12.30 -23.46
C ALA A 86 3.97 -13.10 -24.47
N LEU A 87 2.64 -12.89 -24.48
CA LEU A 87 1.72 -13.55 -25.40
C LEU A 87 1.78 -12.99 -26.83
N ALA A 88 2.12 -11.71 -27.00
CA ALA A 88 2.25 -11.10 -28.33
C ALA A 88 3.44 -11.64 -29.13
N VAL A 89 4.52 -12.06 -28.45
CA VAL A 89 5.74 -12.57 -29.10
C VAL A 89 5.52 -13.96 -29.73
N LEU A 90 4.60 -14.77 -29.20
CA LEU A 90 4.28 -16.09 -29.76
C LEU A 90 3.41 -16.04 -31.03
N ALA A 91 2.73 -14.91 -31.28
CA ALA A 91 1.83 -14.77 -32.43
C ALA A 91 2.55 -14.45 -33.75
N ILE A 92 3.84 -14.09 -33.69
CA ILE A 92 4.67 -13.76 -34.86
C ILE A 92 5.64 -14.91 -35.14
N SER A 93 5.11 -16.10 -35.39
CA SER A 93 5.90 -17.16 -36.04
C SER A 93 5.66 -17.07 -37.55
N PRO A 94 6.69 -16.94 -38.41
CA PRO A 94 6.49 -17.14 -39.83
C PRO A 94 6.10 -18.61 -40.06
N ALA A 95 4.92 -18.85 -40.63
CA ALA A 95 4.47 -20.18 -41.00
C ALA A 95 5.40 -20.76 -42.08
N GLN A 96 6.41 -21.53 -41.66
CA GLN A 96 7.21 -22.34 -42.58
C GLN A 96 6.40 -23.59 -42.93
N ALA A 97 5.69 -23.55 -44.06
CA ALA A 97 5.01 -24.69 -44.63
C ALA A 97 6.02 -25.79 -45.01
N GLN A 98 5.98 -26.94 -44.32
CA GLN A 98 6.80 -28.08 -44.71
C GLN A 98 6.23 -28.70 -45.99
N LYS A 99 6.93 -28.52 -47.13
CA LYS A 99 6.70 -29.29 -48.35
C LYS A 99 6.98 -30.76 -48.06
N ILE A 100 5.93 -31.55 -47.83
CA ILE A 100 6.03 -33.00 -47.73
C ILE A 100 6.39 -33.52 -49.13
N LYS A 101 7.55 -34.16 -49.27
CA LYS A 101 7.91 -34.86 -50.52
C LYS A 101 6.98 -36.07 -50.67
N PRO A 102 6.38 -36.30 -51.85
CA PRO A 102 5.50 -37.45 -52.03
C PRO A 102 6.30 -38.74 -51.88
N ALA A 103 5.81 -39.65 -51.05
CA ALA A 103 6.32 -41.01 -50.98
C ALA A 103 5.93 -41.72 -52.28
N VAL A 104 6.92 -42.03 -53.12
CA VAL A 104 6.74 -42.91 -54.27
C VAL A 104 6.52 -44.33 -53.73
N VAL A 105 5.29 -44.80 -53.78
CA VAL A 105 4.96 -46.21 -53.57
C VAL A 105 5.40 -46.97 -54.82
N LYS A 106 6.47 -47.75 -54.71
CA LYS A 106 6.91 -48.66 -55.78
C LYS A 106 6.25 -50.01 -55.55
N GLY A 107 5.13 -50.25 -56.22
CA GLY A 107 4.63 -51.61 -56.41
C GLY A 107 5.47 -52.29 -57.48
N ILE A 108 6.01 -53.48 -57.18
CA ILE A 108 5.64 -54.79 -57.76
C ILE A 108 6.00 -55.84 -56.71
#